data_AF-A0A429XEH5-F1
#
_entry.id   AF-A0A429XEH5-F1
#
_cell.length_a   1.000
_cell.length_b   1.000
_cell.length_c   1.000
_cell.angle_alpha   90.00
_cell.angle_beta   90.00
_cell.angle_gamma   90.00
#
_symmetry.space_group_name_H-M   'P 1'
#
loop_
_entity.id
_entity.type
_entity.pdbx_description
1 polymer ?
#
loop_
_entity_poly.entity_id
_entity_poly.type
_entity_poly.pdbx_seq_one_letter_code
_entity_poly.pdbx_strand_id
1 'polypeptide(L)'
;DIENFFDGENGYNKFILHYAKLVKGKVKAFLIGSEMVELTKFKTSDNKFLVVDKLIDLAKQVRGILGKNVMISYAADWSEYHHTDGGWYFLDKLWASEYIDFIGIDAYFPLTSNDKTTYDINEIIGGWESGEGYDYYIDGNGKKQPLGKEYVWKNIKWWWDNKHYNPDGRQTEWIPKSKKIWFTELGFPSIDCATNQPNVFYDPSTAESNIPKYSKGQVDFQAQKLGLLATEMKWKDSEMIENKFVWAWDARPYPYFPDKLDVWGDGDCWKNGHWVQGKFFHTNLNCILFDICKRLNLDQIDTSQINHDVIGFCIHDNSTAKEVIDDLSTLYSFKVQELEDQLVYIPNKNREVNYIDSGDIVINLDKLESSLSIIKLGDENIIS
;
A
#
# COMPACT_ATOMS: atom_id res chain seq x y z
N ASP A 1 8.63 34.56 -0.19
CA ASP A 1 10.02 35.02 -0.01
C ASP A 1 10.89 33.78 0.22
N ILE A 2 11.55 33.28 -0.85
CA ILE A 2 12.33 32.04 -0.81
C ILE A 2 13.59 32.21 0.04
N GLU A 3 14.23 33.38 -0.04
CA GLU A 3 15.43 33.72 0.73
C GLU A 3 15.12 33.66 2.23
N ASN A 4 14.04 34.32 2.67
CA ASN A 4 13.67 34.29 4.09
C ASN A 4 13.25 32.88 4.56
N PHE A 5 12.61 32.07 3.71
CA PHE A 5 12.26 30.69 4.06
C PHE A 5 13.50 29.82 4.32
N PHE A 6 14.54 29.91 3.48
CA PHE A 6 15.75 29.11 3.65
C PHE A 6 16.73 29.71 4.66
N ASP A 7 17.03 31.00 4.54
CA ASP A 7 18.15 31.68 5.19
C ASP A 7 17.73 32.67 6.29
N GLY A 8 16.44 32.83 6.55
CA GLY A 8 15.94 33.62 7.67
C GLY A 8 16.42 33.11 9.03
N GLU A 9 16.23 33.92 10.09
CA GLU A 9 16.71 33.61 11.45
C GLU A 9 16.25 32.24 11.98
N ASN A 10 15.06 31.80 11.57
CA ASN A 10 14.48 30.48 11.85
C ASN A 10 14.16 29.71 10.56
N GLY A 11 14.92 29.98 9.49
CA GLY A 11 14.74 29.37 8.18
C GLY A 11 15.10 27.89 8.14
N TYR A 12 14.71 27.25 7.04
CA TYR A 12 14.85 25.81 6.81
C TYR A 12 16.30 25.31 6.93
N ASN A 13 17.29 26.11 6.50
CA ASN A 13 18.70 25.73 6.60
C ASN A 13 19.13 25.52 8.05
N LYS A 14 18.64 26.35 8.99
CA LYS A 14 18.96 26.21 10.41
C LYS A 14 18.44 24.89 10.98
N PHE A 15 17.22 24.50 10.60
CA PHE A 15 16.61 23.23 10.98
C PHE A 15 17.45 22.05 10.47
N ILE A 16 17.69 21.96 9.17
CA ILE A 16 18.40 20.81 8.58
C ILE A 16 19.86 20.73 9.05
N LEU A 17 20.58 21.85 9.12
CA LEU A 17 21.96 21.86 9.57
C LEU A 17 22.10 21.54 11.07
N HIS A 18 21.08 21.82 11.88
CA HIS A 18 21.05 21.38 13.28
C HIS A 18 21.05 19.85 13.36
N TYR A 19 20.15 19.18 12.63
CA TYR A 19 20.08 17.71 12.64
C TYR A 19 21.32 17.06 12.03
N ALA A 20 21.88 17.63 10.96
CA ALA A 20 23.16 17.16 10.40
C ALA A 20 24.29 17.17 11.45
N LYS A 21 24.36 18.19 12.31
CA LYS A 21 25.34 18.24 13.42
C LYS A 21 25.04 17.19 14.48
N LEU A 22 23.78 17.00 14.84
CA LEU A 22 23.33 16.07 15.89
C LEU A 22 23.66 14.60 15.57
N VAL A 23 23.51 14.22 14.29
CA VAL A 23 23.66 12.83 13.83
C VAL A 23 25.04 12.53 13.26
N LYS A 24 25.99 13.48 13.30
CA LYS A 24 27.33 13.30 12.77
C LYS A 24 28.00 12.03 13.33
N GLY A 25 28.43 11.14 12.43
CA GLY A 25 29.07 9.87 12.78
C GLY A 25 28.10 8.76 13.23
N LYS A 26 26.78 8.99 13.19
CA LYS A 26 25.76 8.04 13.66
C LYS A 26 24.88 7.46 12.57
N VAL A 27 24.90 8.03 11.36
CA VAL A 27 24.00 7.67 10.26
C VAL A 27 24.76 7.26 9.00
N LYS A 28 24.11 6.46 8.15
CA LYS A 28 24.61 6.05 6.84
C LYS A 28 24.04 6.88 5.69
N ALA A 29 22.83 7.42 5.86
CA ALA A 29 22.18 8.31 4.91
C ALA A 29 21.49 9.47 5.65
N PHE A 30 21.25 10.57 4.95
CA PHE A 30 20.60 11.77 5.45
C PHE A 30 19.79 12.44 4.34
N LEU A 31 18.50 12.71 4.58
CA LEU A 31 17.65 13.43 3.64
C LEU A 31 17.62 14.93 3.99
N ILE A 32 17.83 15.80 3.00
CA ILE A 32 17.84 17.26 3.19
C ILE A 32 16.44 17.88 3.13
N GLY A 33 15.42 17.08 2.78
CA GLY A 33 14.01 17.47 2.72
C GLY A 33 13.17 16.38 2.06
N SER A 34 11.84 16.50 2.22
CA SER A 34 10.81 15.67 1.58
C SER A 34 9.70 16.55 1.02
N GLU A 35 9.09 16.14 -0.09
CA GLU A 35 7.77 16.58 -0.58
C GLU A 35 7.49 18.10 -0.61
N MET A 36 8.49 18.90 -0.98
CA MET A 36 8.32 20.36 -1.14
C MET A 36 7.70 20.72 -2.50
N VAL A 37 6.68 19.96 -2.92
CA VAL A 37 6.12 19.92 -4.28
C VAL A 37 5.87 21.30 -4.87
N GLU A 38 5.17 22.16 -4.13
CA GLU A 38 4.83 23.52 -4.60
C GLU A 38 6.03 24.47 -4.61
N LEU A 39 7.02 24.23 -3.74
CA LEU A 39 8.22 25.07 -3.66
C LEU A 39 9.20 24.72 -4.78
N THR A 40 9.45 23.44 -5.04
CA THR A 40 10.39 22.99 -6.07
C THR A 40 9.89 23.28 -7.49
N LYS A 41 8.57 23.28 -7.69
CA LYS A 41 7.90 23.68 -8.93
C LYS A 41 7.93 25.19 -9.18
N PHE A 42 8.17 26.02 -8.16
CA PHE A 42 8.16 27.48 -8.31
C PHE A 42 9.21 27.94 -9.33
N LYS A 43 8.72 28.52 -10.42
CA LYS A 43 9.52 28.93 -11.57
C LYS A 43 9.49 30.45 -11.75
N THR A 44 10.67 31.05 -11.88
CA THR A 44 10.80 32.48 -12.19
C THR A 44 10.43 32.80 -13.64
N SER A 45 10.27 34.08 -13.96
CA SER A 45 9.97 34.54 -15.32
C SER A 45 11.05 34.18 -16.36
N ASP A 46 12.29 33.96 -15.92
CA ASP A 46 13.42 33.50 -16.74
C ASP A 46 13.63 31.97 -16.68
N ASN A 47 12.61 31.21 -16.26
CA ASN A 47 12.61 29.74 -16.18
C ASN A 47 13.68 29.14 -15.25
N LYS A 48 13.87 29.74 -14.06
CA LYS A 48 14.75 29.19 -13.01
C LYS A 48 13.95 28.65 -11.83
N PHE A 49 14.51 27.64 -11.18
CA PHE A 49 13.93 26.98 -10.01
C PHE A 49 14.79 27.29 -8.77
N LEU A 50 14.55 28.45 -8.15
CA LEU A 50 15.42 28.96 -7.07
C LEU A 50 15.45 28.06 -5.83
N VAL A 51 14.35 27.36 -5.54
CA VAL A 51 14.28 26.39 -4.43
C VAL A 51 15.24 25.23 -4.66
N VAL A 52 15.35 24.76 -5.91
CA VAL A 52 16.28 23.69 -6.31
C VAL A 52 17.72 24.16 -6.10
N ASP A 53 18.04 25.42 -6.43
CA ASP A 53 19.35 26.01 -6.16
C ASP A 53 19.66 26.05 -4.65
N LYS A 54 18.70 26.47 -3.83
CA LYS A 54 18.84 26.49 -2.36
C LYS A 54 19.02 25.09 -1.76
N LEU A 55 18.32 24.08 -2.28
CA LEU A 55 18.50 22.68 -1.86
C LEU A 55 19.90 22.15 -2.20
N ILE A 56 20.45 22.51 -3.36
CA ILE A 56 21.84 22.15 -3.72
C ILE A 56 22.85 22.80 -2.75
N ASP A 57 22.67 24.07 -2.43
CA ASP A 57 23.52 24.77 -1.46
C ASP A 57 23.42 24.16 -0.06
N LEU A 58 22.21 23.76 0.35
CA LEU A 58 21.99 23.03 1.60
C LEU A 58 22.69 21.67 1.59
N ALA A 59 22.56 20.89 0.51
CA ALA A 59 23.25 19.60 0.34
C ALA A 59 24.77 19.74 0.50
N LYS A 60 25.35 20.79 -0.11
CA LYS A 60 26.77 21.11 0.02
C LYS A 60 27.18 21.42 1.45
N GLN A 61 26.38 22.18 2.19
CA GLN A 61 26.65 22.47 3.60
C GLN A 61 26.54 21.22 4.48
N VAL A 62 25.51 20.39 4.27
CA VAL A 62 25.33 19.11 4.97
C VAL A 62 26.51 18.17 4.67
N ARG A 63 26.99 18.11 3.42
CA ARG A 63 28.20 17.37 3.02
C ARG A 63 29.43 17.82 3.81
N GLY A 64 29.59 19.13 4.02
CA GLY A 64 30.67 19.67 4.84
C GLY A 64 30.63 19.22 6.31
N ILE A 65 29.43 18.95 6.84
CA ILE A 65 29.24 18.52 8.24
C ILE A 65 29.43 17.01 8.40
N LEU A 66 28.72 16.23 7.56
CA LEU A 66 28.62 14.77 7.66
C LEU A 66 29.79 14.04 6.98
N GLY A 67 30.45 14.69 6.03
CA GLY A 67 31.56 14.15 5.25
C GLY A 67 31.12 13.24 4.09
N LYS A 68 32.10 12.66 3.40
CA LYS A 68 31.90 11.88 2.17
C LYS A 68 31.31 10.47 2.38
N ASN A 69 31.30 9.97 3.62
CA ASN A 69 30.90 8.59 3.92
C ASN A 69 29.40 8.44 4.23
N VAL A 70 28.67 9.55 4.34
CA VAL A 70 27.22 9.55 4.58
C VAL A 70 26.54 9.87 3.26
N MET A 71 25.57 9.05 2.85
CA MET A 71 24.79 9.32 1.65
C MET A 71 23.82 10.49 1.91
N ILE A 72 23.70 11.43 0.98
CA ILE A 72 22.83 12.60 1.08
C ILE A 72 21.87 12.58 -0.09
N SER A 73 20.59 12.82 0.17
CA SER A 73 19.60 12.98 -0.90
C SER A 73 18.46 13.90 -0.47
N TYR A 74 17.51 14.12 -1.36
CA TYR A 74 16.20 14.71 -1.15
C TYR A 74 15.16 13.61 -1.42
N ALA A 75 13.98 13.68 -0.84
CA ALA A 75 12.91 12.70 -1.06
C ALA A 75 11.74 13.40 -1.77
N ALA A 76 11.64 13.20 -3.08
CA ALA A 76 10.59 13.84 -3.87
C ALA A 76 9.30 13.04 -3.78
N ASP A 77 8.17 13.72 -3.67
CA ASP A 77 6.86 13.08 -3.82
C ASP A 77 6.76 12.38 -5.20
N TRP A 78 5.97 11.30 -5.31
CA TRP A 78 5.73 10.60 -6.59
C TRP A 78 5.13 11.51 -7.68
N SER A 79 4.50 12.64 -7.30
CA SER A 79 4.01 13.69 -8.20
C SER A 79 4.95 14.90 -8.33
N GLU A 80 6.15 14.82 -7.75
CA GLU A 80 7.18 15.86 -7.76
C GLU A 80 8.44 15.42 -8.51
N TYR A 81 8.87 14.16 -8.34
CA TYR A 81 10.14 13.68 -8.89
C TYR A 81 10.19 13.77 -10.43
N HIS A 82 9.02 13.76 -11.08
CA HIS A 82 8.83 13.91 -12.52
C HIS A 82 8.06 15.20 -12.85
N HIS A 83 8.11 15.65 -14.11
CA HIS A 83 7.32 16.80 -14.54
C HIS A 83 5.81 16.47 -14.60
N THR A 84 5.06 16.97 -13.63
CA THR A 84 3.59 16.80 -13.62
C THR A 84 2.85 17.99 -14.21
N ASP A 85 3.52 19.13 -14.38
CA ASP A 85 2.92 20.36 -14.91
C ASP A 85 3.88 21.08 -15.86
N GLY A 86 3.41 21.32 -17.08
CA GLY A 86 4.15 22.07 -18.11
C GLY A 86 5.39 21.41 -18.71
N GLY A 87 5.79 20.21 -18.27
CA GLY A 87 6.89 19.44 -18.89
C GLY A 87 8.31 19.77 -18.39
N TRP A 88 8.43 20.56 -17.32
CA TRP A 88 9.75 20.98 -16.79
C TRP A 88 10.34 19.96 -15.82
N TYR A 89 11.59 19.54 -16.07
CA TYR A 89 12.35 18.66 -15.19
C TYR A 89 13.09 19.46 -14.11
N PHE A 90 12.34 20.07 -13.19
CA PHE A 90 12.89 21.03 -12.23
C PHE A 90 13.88 20.42 -11.24
N LEU A 91 13.73 19.15 -10.85
CA LEU A 91 14.65 18.48 -9.93
C LEU A 91 15.92 17.92 -10.57
N ASP A 92 16.04 17.88 -11.89
CA ASP A 92 17.20 17.29 -12.57
C ASP A 92 18.52 17.91 -12.14
N LYS A 93 18.54 19.23 -11.92
CA LYS A 93 19.74 19.94 -11.45
C LYS A 93 20.16 19.48 -10.05
N LEU A 94 19.21 19.24 -9.15
CA LEU A 94 19.48 18.69 -7.82
C LEU A 94 19.97 17.25 -7.94
N TRP A 95 19.29 16.43 -8.75
CA TRP A 95 19.65 15.04 -8.98
C TRP A 95 20.99 14.85 -9.70
N ALA A 96 21.42 15.80 -10.53
CA ALA A 96 22.73 15.79 -11.17
C ALA A 96 23.86 16.29 -10.25
N SER A 97 23.53 17.04 -9.19
CA SER A 97 24.50 17.62 -8.27
C SER A 97 25.43 16.57 -7.64
N GLU A 98 26.72 16.87 -7.55
CA GLU A 98 27.71 16.01 -6.87
C GLU A 98 27.44 15.84 -5.37
N TYR A 99 26.61 16.70 -4.77
CA TYR A 99 26.32 16.64 -3.33
C TYR A 99 25.19 15.66 -2.99
N ILE A 100 24.47 15.18 -3.99
CA ILE A 100 23.39 14.18 -3.86
C ILE A 100 23.90 12.83 -4.33
N ASP A 101 23.71 11.75 -3.56
CA ASP A 101 24.29 10.43 -3.87
C ASP A 101 23.31 9.48 -4.57
N PHE A 102 22.01 9.66 -4.33
CA PHE A 102 20.94 8.81 -4.87
C PHE A 102 19.68 9.65 -5.11
N ILE A 103 18.72 9.10 -5.85
CA ILE A 103 17.41 9.73 -6.08
C ILE A 103 16.43 9.22 -5.03
N GLY A 104 15.87 10.09 -4.19
CA GLY A 104 14.82 9.71 -3.25
C GLY A 104 13.44 9.97 -3.83
N ILE A 105 12.56 8.97 -3.77
CA ILE A 105 11.16 9.07 -4.20
C ILE A 105 10.26 8.51 -3.11
N ASP A 106 9.24 9.26 -2.74
CA ASP A 106 8.15 8.83 -1.87
C ASP A 106 7.08 8.19 -2.78
N ALA A 107 7.20 6.87 -2.95
CA ALA A 107 6.70 6.09 -4.08
C ALA A 107 5.24 5.63 -3.92
N TYR A 108 4.33 6.57 -3.69
CA TYR A 108 2.90 6.31 -3.51
C TYR A 108 2.09 6.25 -4.83
N PHE A 109 2.63 5.58 -5.84
CA PHE A 109 2.00 5.49 -7.16
C PHE A 109 0.70 4.67 -7.13
N PRO A 110 -0.39 5.15 -7.76
CA PRO A 110 -1.59 4.33 -7.99
C PRO A 110 -1.25 3.06 -8.77
N LEU A 111 -1.57 1.89 -8.22
CA LEU A 111 -1.31 0.59 -8.86
C LEU A 111 -2.57 -0.01 -9.47
N THR A 112 -3.73 0.25 -8.89
CA THR A 112 -5.02 -0.28 -9.36
C THR A 112 -6.05 0.84 -9.50
N SER A 113 -7.23 0.55 -10.06
CA SER A 113 -8.29 1.55 -10.21
C SER A 113 -9.71 0.97 -10.15
N ASN A 114 -9.87 -0.22 -9.59
CA ASN A 114 -11.15 -0.92 -9.56
C ASN A 114 -12.03 -0.39 -8.42
N ASP A 115 -13.35 -0.57 -8.55
CA ASP A 115 -14.34 -0.20 -7.53
C ASP A 115 -14.43 -1.21 -6.37
N LYS A 116 -13.57 -2.22 -6.38
CA LYS A 116 -13.41 -3.26 -5.37
C LYS A 116 -11.93 -3.58 -5.20
N THR A 117 -11.53 -3.97 -3.99
CA THR A 117 -10.18 -4.49 -3.73
C THR A 117 -9.90 -5.67 -4.66
N THR A 118 -8.79 -5.60 -5.40
CA THR A 118 -8.21 -6.78 -6.03
C THR A 118 -7.27 -7.47 -5.04
N TYR A 119 -7.37 -8.79 -4.96
CA TYR A 119 -6.45 -9.62 -4.20
C TYR A 119 -5.53 -10.44 -5.12
N ASP A 120 -5.59 -10.20 -6.43
CA ASP A 120 -4.65 -10.79 -7.39
C ASP A 120 -3.32 -10.03 -7.35
N ILE A 121 -2.30 -10.66 -6.78
CA ILE A 121 -0.97 -10.06 -6.66
C ILE A 121 -0.36 -9.71 -8.02
N ASN A 122 -0.68 -10.46 -9.08
CA ASN A 122 -0.13 -10.20 -10.42
C ASN A 122 -0.74 -8.94 -11.04
N GLU A 123 -2.02 -8.68 -10.76
CA GLU A 123 -2.67 -7.42 -11.16
C GLU A 123 -1.99 -6.23 -10.49
N ILE A 124 -1.71 -6.32 -9.19
CA ILE A 124 -1.04 -5.26 -8.43
C ILE A 124 0.42 -5.06 -8.93
N ILE A 125 1.14 -6.15 -9.24
CA ILE A 125 2.49 -6.08 -9.83
C ILE A 125 2.43 -5.38 -11.20
N GLY A 126 1.47 -5.75 -12.05
CA GLY A 126 1.26 -5.14 -13.38
C GLY A 126 0.89 -3.66 -13.30
N GLY A 127 0.27 -3.25 -12.20
CA GLY A 127 -0.07 -1.86 -11.88
C GLY A 127 1.10 -0.88 -11.87
N TRP A 128 2.32 -1.35 -11.63
CA TRP A 128 3.52 -0.51 -11.70
C TRP A 128 3.85 -0.03 -13.12
N GLU A 129 3.36 -0.72 -14.15
CA GLU A 129 3.66 -0.44 -15.58
C GLU A 129 2.38 -0.26 -16.43
N SER A 130 1.25 0.05 -15.80
CA SER A 130 -0.03 0.27 -16.48
C SER A 130 -0.95 1.18 -15.67
N GLY A 131 -2.04 1.67 -16.24
CA GLY A 131 -3.06 2.43 -15.52
C GLY A 131 -2.75 3.92 -15.33
N GLU A 132 -3.27 4.52 -14.25
CA GLU A 132 -3.09 5.95 -13.96
C GLU A 132 -1.61 6.30 -13.74
N GLY A 133 -1.14 7.37 -14.38
CA GLY A 133 0.26 7.79 -14.44
C GLY A 133 1.15 7.00 -15.40
N TYR A 134 0.64 5.90 -15.97
CA TYR A 134 1.31 5.15 -17.04
C TYR A 134 0.62 5.36 -18.40
N ASP A 135 -0.62 4.89 -18.52
CA ASP A 135 -1.42 4.95 -19.74
C ASP A 135 -2.25 6.23 -19.84
N TYR A 136 -2.66 6.78 -18.69
CA TYR A 136 -3.57 7.91 -18.61
C TYR A 136 -3.44 8.72 -17.33
N TYR A 137 -4.06 9.89 -17.29
CA TYR A 137 -4.35 10.64 -16.06
C TYR A 137 -5.83 11.00 -15.97
N ILE A 138 -6.29 11.33 -14.77
CA ILE A 138 -7.63 11.88 -14.55
C ILE A 138 -7.51 13.40 -14.44
N ASP A 139 -8.19 14.13 -15.33
CA ASP A 139 -8.20 15.59 -15.30
C ASP A 139 -9.10 16.15 -14.18
N GLY A 140 -9.05 17.46 -13.95
CA GLY A 140 -9.83 18.14 -12.90
C GLY A 140 -11.36 18.03 -13.06
N ASN A 141 -11.85 17.52 -14.20
CA ASN A 141 -13.27 17.22 -14.43
C ASN A 141 -13.59 15.73 -14.26
N GLY A 142 -12.64 14.92 -13.80
CA GLY A 142 -12.79 13.49 -13.63
C GLY A 142 -12.69 12.69 -14.93
N LYS A 143 -12.21 13.28 -16.05
CA LYS A 143 -12.11 12.57 -17.32
C LYS A 143 -10.73 11.94 -17.49
N LYS A 144 -10.72 10.72 -18.03
CA LYS A 144 -9.52 9.99 -18.40
C LYS A 144 -8.91 10.58 -19.67
N GLN A 145 -7.68 11.04 -19.58
CA GLN A 145 -6.89 11.60 -20.67
C GLN A 145 -5.67 10.71 -20.93
N PRO A 146 -5.36 10.33 -22.18
CA PRO A 146 -4.18 9.52 -22.47
C PRO A 146 -2.89 10.28 -22.16
N LEU A 147 -1.84 9.56 -21.73
CA LEU A 147 -0.50 10.11 -21.55
C LEU A 147 0.40 9.77 -22.74
N GLY A 148 1.04 10.79 -23.31
CA GLY A 148 2.17 10.60 -24.23
C GLY A 148 3.39 10.11 -23.45
N LYS A 149 4.26 9.32 -24.08
CA LYS A 149 5.45 8.66 -23.46
C LYS A 149 6.33 9.63 -22.66
N GLU A 150 6.39 10.88 -23.09
CA GLU A 150 7.18 11.94 -22.48
C GLU A 150 6.57 12.46 -21.18
N TYR A 151 5.26 12.29 -20.94
CA TYR A 151 4.54 12.75 -19.74
C TYR A 151 4.27 11.63 -18.73
N VAL A 152 4.79 10.43 -18.99
CA VAL A 152 4.49 9.25 -18.18
C VAL A 152 5.28 9.27 -16.87
N TRP A 153 4.68 9.83 -15.83
CA TRP A 153 5.36 9.98 -14.55
C TRP A 153 5.41 8.70 -13.71
N LYS A 154 4.71 7.61 -14.05
CA LYS A 154 4.91 6.31 -13.37
C LYS A 154 5.98 5.46 -14.03
N ASN A 155 6.40 5.81 -15.25
CA ASN A 155 7.44 5.07 -15.96
C ASN A 155 8.84 5.48 -15.49
N ILE A 156 9.15 5.13 -14.24
CA ILE A 156 10.41 5.44 -13.55
C ILE A 156 11.60 4.93 -14.38
N LYS A 157 11.45 3.77 -15.03
CA LYS A 157 12.48 3.19 -15.90
C LYS A 157 12.78 4.07 -17.11
N TRP A 158 11.75 4.58 -17.78
CA TRP A 158 11.95 5.47 -18.92
C TRP A 158 12.65 6.76 -18.49
N TRP A 159 12.19 7.39 -17.40
CA TRP A 159 12.86 8.57 -16.82
C TRP A 159 14.34 8.28 -16.53
N TRP A 160 14.64 7.16 -15.88
CA TRP A 160 16.01 6.80 -15.51
C TRP A 160 16.91 6.47 -16.71
N ASP A 161 16.35 5.86 -17.77
CA ASP A 161 17.07 5.41 -18.96
C ASP A 161 17.35 6.53 -19.99
N ASN A 162 16.62 7.66 -19.94
CA ASN A 162 16.59 8.63 -21.02
C ASN A 162 17.19 10.00 -20.65
N LYS A 163 17.62 10.73 -21.68
CA LYS A 163 17.99 12.14 -21.54
C LYS A 163 16.73 12.97 -21.38
N HIS A 164 16.78 13.98 -20.53
CA HIS A 164 15.67 14.89 -20.32
C HIS A 164 15.85 16.19 -21.08
N TYR A 165 14.74 16.69 -21.60
CA TYR A 165 14.67 17.95 -22.35
C TYR A 165 13.54 18.77 -21.79
N ASN A 166 13.84 20.01 -21.38
CA ASN A 166 12.83 20.96 -20.96
C ASN A 166 11.97 21.41 -22.15
N PRO A 167 10.79 22.03 -21.90
CA PRO A 167 9.89 22.49 -22.96
C PRO A 167 10.49 23.54 -23.90
N ASP A 168 11.57 24.22 -23.49
CA ASP A 168 12.33 25.14 -24.34
C ASP A 168 13.34 24.43 -25.27
N GLY A 169 13.35 23.10 -25.27
CA GLY A 169 14.20 22.24 -26.08
C GLY A 169 15.61 22.04 -25.52
N ARG A 170 15.95 22.62 -24.36
CA ARG A 170 17.27 22.46 -23.76
C ARG A 170 17.37 21.14 -23.02
N GLN A 171 18.46 20.41 -23.26
CA GLN A 171 18.79 19.24 -22.44
C GLN A 171 19.11 19.70 -21.01
N THR A 172 18.63 18.97 -20.03
CA THR A 172 18.92 19.22 -18.60
C THR A 172 20.31 18.67 -18.23
N GLU A 173 20.71 18.92 -16.98
CA GLU A 173 21.91 18.37 -16.37
C GLU A 173 21.82 16.86 -16.07
N TRP A 174 20.63 16.24 -16.22
CA TRP A 174 20.46 14.81 -15.96
C TRP A 174 21.30 13.95 -16.90
N ILE A 175 21.98 12.98 -16.29
CA ILE A 175 22.72 11.95 -17.01
C ILE A 175 21.97 10.62 -16.79
N PRO A 176 21.51 9.95 -17.86
CA PRO A 176 20.81 8.68 -17.75
C PRO A 176 21.61 7.68 -16.92
N LYS A 177 20.91 6.96 -16.04
CA LYS A 177 21.47 5.90 -15.19
C LYS A 177 22.56 6.33 -14.21
N SER A 178 22.76 7.64 -14.03
CA SER A 178 23.89 8.17 -13.25
C SER A 178 23.80 7.85 -11.75
N LYS A 179 22.58 7.71 -11.21
CA LYS A 179 22.34 7.43 -9.79
C LYS A 179 21.24 6.40 -9.62
N LYS A 180 21.35 5.56 -8.59
CA LYS A 180 20.29 4.63 -8.19
C LYS A 180 19.14 5.39 -7.52
N ILE A 181 17.96 4.78 -7.52
CA ILE A 181 16.76 5.29 -6.86
C ILE A 181 16.53 4.53 -5.57
N TRP A 182 16.21 5.25 -4.51
CA TRP A 182 15.66 4.71 -3.28
C TRP A 182 14.20 5.13 -3.20
N PHE A 183 13.31 4.19 -2.94
CA PHE A 183 11.98 4.53 -2.45
C PHE A 183 12.14 4.90 -0.98
N THR A 184 12.33 6.19 -0.73
CA THR A 184 12.57 6.79 0.59
C THR A 184 11.34 6.70 1.48
N GLU A 185 10.18 6.61 0.85
CA GLU A 185 8.93 6.26 1.47
C GLU A 185 8.12 5.40 0.49
N LEU A 186 7.41 4.41 1.01
CA LEU A 186 6.33 3.71 0.30
C LEU A 186 5.40 3.08 1.33
N GLY A 187 4.12 2.99 1.03
CA GLY A 187 3.19 2.35 1.93
C GLY A 187 1.80 2.28 1.32
N PHE A 188 0.95 1.52 1.98
CA PHE A 188 -0.46 1.40 1.64
C PHE A 188 -1.26 1.53 2.94
N PRO A 189 -2.38 2.28 2.95
CA PRO A 189 -3.25 2.30 4.12
C PRO A 189 -3.91 0.92 4.31
N SER A 190 -4.30 0.61 5.53
CA SER A 190 -5.07 -0.60 5.87
C SER A 190 -6.56 -0.43 5.56
N ILE A 191 -6.88 -0.05 4.33
CA ILE A 191 -8.23 0.24 3.88
C ILE A 191 -8.52 -0.52 2.57
N ASP A 192 -9.76 -0.96 2.35
CA ASP A 192 -10.18 -1.54 1.07
C ASP A 192 -9.81 -0.61 -0.11
N CYS A 193 -9.40 -1.19 -1.24
CA CYS A 193 -8.87 -0.47 -2.39
C CYS A 193 -7.57 0.31 -2.12
N ALA A 194 -6.77 -0.04 -1.09
CA ALA A 194 -5.52 0.64 -0.72
C ALA A 194 -4.59 0.97 -1.90
N THR A 195 -4.46 0.03 -2.86
CA THR A 195 -3.59 0.15 -4.03
C THR A 195 -4.08 1.14 -5.09
N ASN A 196 -5.33 1.63 -4.99
CA ASN A 196 -5.86 2.64 -5.90
C ASN A 196 -5.29 4.03 -5.64
N GLN A 197 -4.95 4.33 -4.38
CA GLN A 197 -4.44 5.64 -3.99
C GLN A 197 -3.58 5.51 -2.73
N PRO A 198 -2.33 5.00 -2.86
CA PRO A 198 -1.52 4.64 -1.70
C PRO A 198 -1.11 5.83 -0.81
N ASN A 199 -1.12 7.06 -1.35
CA ASN A 199 -0.68 8.27 -0.66
C ASN A 199 -1.70 8.80 0.37
N VAL A 200 -2.96 8.35 0.35
CA VAL A 200 -3.97 8.88 1.28
C VAL A 200 -3.80 8.33 2.67
N PHE A 201 -3.81 9.23 3.65
CA PHE A 201 -3.81 8.87 5.06
C PHE A 201 -5.20 9.05 5.67
N TYR A 202 -5.50 8.23 6.68
CA TYR A 202 -6.72 8.29 7.45
C TYR A 202 -6.43 8.83 8.84
N ASP A 203 -6.95 10.02 9.14
CA ASP A 203 -6.94 10.63 10.47
C ASP A 203 -8.18 11.51 10.63
N PRO A 204 -9.27 10.99 11.21
CA PRO A 204 -10.55 11.69 11.29
C PRO A 204 -10.51 12.97 12.15
N SER A 205 -9.40 13.26 12.83
CA SER A 205 -9.19 14.52 13.55
C SER A 205 -8.76 15.68 12.63
N THR A 206 -8.39 15.39 11.38
CA THR A 206 -7.85 16.37 10.42
C THR A 206 -8.75 16.52 9.19
N ALA A 207 -8.71 17.71 8.57
CA ALA A 207 -9.41 17.97 7.31
C ALA A 207 -8.76 17.28 6.10
N GLU A 208 -7.54 16.80 6.25
CA GLU A 208 -6.77 16.13 5.20
C GLU A 208 -7.00 14.61 5.17
N SER A 209 -7.74 14.08 6.16
CA SER A 209 -8.15 12.67 6.20
C SER A 209 -8.87 12.26 4.94
N ASN A 210 -8.45 11.14 4.36
CA ASN A 210 -9.11 10.58 3.20
C ASN A 210 -9.08 9.05 3.21
N ILE A 211 -9.82 8.45 2.28
CA ILE A 211 -9.80 7.02 1.98
C ILE A 211 -9.42 6.83 0.52
N PRO A 212 -8.89 5.65 0.13
CA PRO A 212 -8.48 5.42 -1.25
C PRO A 212 -9.63 5.61 -2.26
N LYS A 213 -9.30 5.98 -3.50
CA LYS A 213 -10.31 6.09 -4.58
C LYS A 213 -11.16 4.82 -4.66
N TYR A 214 -12.48 4.99 -4.72
CA TYR A 214 -13.51 3.94 -4.78
C TYR A 214 -13.63 3.05 -3.53
N SER A 215 -12.87 3.31 -2.48
CA SER A 215 -12.97 2.62 -1.19
C SER A 215 -14.31 2.88 -0.50
N LYS A 216 -14.73 1.93 0.34
CA LYS A 216 -15.83 2.08 1.32
C LYS A 216 -15.33 2.42 2.72
N GLY A 217 -14.02 2.60 2.92
CA GLY A 217 -13.39 2.91 4.20
C GLY A 217 -13.30 1.73 5.16
N GLN A 218 -13.46 0.50 4.66
CA GLN A 218 -13.39 -0.72 5.47
C GLN A 218 -11.94 -1.05 5.79
N VAL A 219 -11.68 -1.52 7.01
CA VAL A 219 -10.34 -1.99 7.40
C VAL A 219 -9.98 -3.22 6.57
N ASP A 220 -8.82 -3.19 5.93
CA ASP A 220 -8.34 -4.27 5.06
C ASP A 220 -6.82 -4.41 5.16
N PHE A 221 -6.35 -5.29 6.07
CA PHE A 221 -4.92 -5.57 6.26
C PHE A 221 -4.33 -6.39 5.11
N GLN A 222 -5.16 -7.19 4.44
CA GLN A 222 -4.71 -8.01 3.32
C GLN A 222 -4.41 -7.15 2.09
N ALA A 223 -5.22 -6.13 1.80
CA ALA A 223 -4.94 -5.17 0.73
C ALA A 223 -3.59 -4.46 0.94
N GLN A 224 -3.34 -3.97 2.17
CA GLN A 224 -2.06 -3.37 2.53
C GLN A 224 -0.90 -4.35 2.32
N LYS A 225 -1.02 -5.57 2.85
CA LYS A 225 0.00 -6.63 2.74
C LYS A 225 0.31 -6.96 1.29
N LEU A 226 -0.71 -7.14 0.46
CA LEU A 226 -0.54 -7.44 -0.96
C LEU A 226 0.11 -6.29 -1.73
N GLY A 227 -0.24 -5.04 -1.44
CA GLY A 227 0.43 -3.86 -2.01
C GLY A 227 1.94 -3.86 -1.72
N LEU A 228 2.32 -4.13 -0.47
CA LEU A 228 3.73 -4.21 -0.07
C LEU A 228 4.46 -5.40 -0.72
N LEU A 229 3.84 -6.60 -0.72
CA LEU A 229 4.42 -7.79 -1.33
C LEU A 229 4.59 -7.64 -2.84
N ALA A 230 3.59 -7.11 -3.54
CA ALA A 230 3.63 -6.85 -4.97
C ALA A 230 4.76 -5.85 -5.31
N THR A 231 4.90 -4.79 -4.51
CA THR A 231 5.97 -3.80 -4.66
C THR A 231 7.35 -4.45 -4.47
N GLU A 232 7.51 -5.28 -3.45
CA GLU A 232 8.75 -6.02 -3.25
C GLU A 232 9.06 -6.96 -4.42
N MET A 233 8.09 -7.77 -4.85
CA MET A 233 8.24 -8.69 -5.98
C MET A 233 8.58 -7.97 -7.29
N LYS A 234 7.98 -6.81 -7.55
CA LYS A 234 8.24 -6.02 -8.75
C LYS A 234 9.68 -5.50 -8.81
N TRP A 235 10.22 -5.08 -7.66
CA TRP A 235 11.46 -4.30 -7.60
C TRP A 235 12.63 -5.02 -6.92
N LYS A 236 12.48 -6.27 -6.49
CA LYS A 236 13.52 -7.04 -5.77
C LYS A 236 14.85 -7.11 -6.53
N ASP A 237 14.80 -7.39 -7.82
CA ASP A 237 15.97 -7.57 -8.68
C ASP A 237 16.19 -6.36 -9.62
N SER A 238 15.68 -5.19 -9.22
CA SER A 238 15.80 -3.98 -10.03
C SER A 238 17.24 -3.49 -10.10
N GLU A 239 17.72 -3.23 -11.31
CA GLU A 239 18.98 -2.52 -11.49
C GLU A 239 18.85 -1.04 -11.11
N MET A 240 17.64 -0.49 -11.04
CA MET A 240 17.39 0.93 -10.86
C MET A 240 17.06 1.27 -9.41
N ILE A 241 16.18 0.48 -8.80
CA ILE A 241 15.69 0.66 -7.43
C ILE A 241 16.57 -0.15 -6.48
N GLU A 242 17.31 0.51 -5.60
CA GLU A 242 18.28 -0.13 -4.70
C GLU A 242 17.71 -0.39 -3.30
N ASN A 243 17.03 0.60 -2.71
CA ASN A 243 16.45 0.50 -1.36
C ASN A 243 14.99 0.94 -1.35
N LYS A 244 14.23 0.37 -0.40
CA LYS A 244 12.79 0.57 -0.23
C LYS A 244 12.48 0.69 1.26
N PHE A 245 11.91 1.81 1.68
CA PHE A 245 11.59 2.09 3.08
C PHE A 245 10.08 2.16 3.27
N VAL A 246 9.55 1.25 4.09
CA VAL A 246 8.10 1.12 4.31
C VAL A 246 7.62 2.14 5.35
N TRP A 247 6.66 2.96 4.96
CA TRP A 247 5.85 3.77 5.86
C TRP A 247 4.64 2.95 6.35
N ALA A 248 4.44 2.73 7.64
CA ALA A 248 5.33 3.13 8.74
C ALA A 248 5.51 2.03 9.79
N TRP A 249 6.70 2.00 10.38
CA TRP A 249 6.95 1.28 11.62
C TRP A 249 6.99 2.28 12.77
N ASP A 250 6.05 2.18 13.71
CA ASP A 250 6.04 3.06 14.88
C ASP A 250 7.11 2.66 15.90
N ALA A 251 7.75 3.64 16.54
CA ALA A 251 8.73 3.39 17.58
C ALA A 251 8.09 2.95 18.91
N ARG A 252 6.80 3.23 19.12
CA ARG A 252 6.04 2.75 20.29
C ARG A 252 5.82 1.24 20.18
N PRO A 253 6.00 0.49 21.28
CA PRO A 253 5.92 -0.97 21.22
C PRO A 253 4.48 -1.45 20.99
N TYR A 254 4.30 -2.46 20.13
CA TYR A 254 3.04 -3.19 19.99
C TYR A 254 2.92 -4.26 21.12
N PRO A 255 1.74 -4.53 21.70
CA PRO A 255 0.44 -3.93 21.40
C PRO A 255 0.17 -2.69 22.26
N TYR A 256 1.17 -2.14 22.97
CA TYR A 256 0.95 -0.90 23.70
C TYR A 256 0.39 0.11 22.71
N PHE A 257 1.14 0.61 21.73
CA PHE A 257 0.49 1.29 20.60
C PHE A 257 -0.14 0.22 19.70
N PRO A 258 -1.46 0.28 19.41
CA PRO A 258 -2.37 1.42 19.61
C PRO A 258 -3.27 1.43 20.86
N ASP A 259 -3.26 0.40 21.70
CA ASP A 259 -4.28 0.13 22.74
C ASP A 259 -4.37 1.10 23.94
N LYS A 260 -3.26 1.64 24.47
CA LYS A 260 -3.28 2.68 25.53
C LYS A 260 -3.65 4.09 25.03
N LEU A 261 -4.90 4.26 24.66
CA LEU A 261 -5.49 5.54 24.23
C LEU A 261 -5.54 6.62 25.34
N ASP A 262 -5.32 6.24 26.60
CA ASP A 262 -5.11 7.19 27.71
C ASP A 262 -3.73 7.87 27.65
N VAL A 263 -2.80 7.34 26.86
CA VAL A 263 -1.45 7.89 26.67
C VAL A 263 -1.28 8.51 25.28
N TRP A 264 -1.87 7.94 24.22
CA TRP A 264 -1.73 8.45 22.85
C TRP A 264 -3.07 8.82 22.23
N GLY A 265 -3.11 9.98 21.56
CA GLY A 265 -4.33 10.49 20.93
C GLY A 265 -4.64 9.92 19.55
N ASP A 266 -3.71 9.18 18.94
CA ASP A 266 -3.73 8.72 17.55
C ASP A 266 -3.89 7.20 17.39
N GLY A 267 -4.14 6.46 18.47
CA GLY A 267 -4.25 5.00 18.39
C GLY A 267 -5.42 4.53 17.51
N ASP A 268 -6.51 5.29 17.45
CA ASP A 268 -7.65 4.98 16.57
C ASP A 268 -7.29 5.03 15.08
N CYS A 269 -6.26 5.77 14.70
CA CYS A 269 -5.76 5.85 13.32
C CYS A 269 -5.00 4.58 12.92
N TRP A 270 -4.47 3.81 13.87
CA TRP A 270 -3.64 2.63 13.58
C TRP A 270 -4.34 1.64 12.65
N LYS A 271 -5.62 1.33 12.90
CA LYS A 271 -6.36 0.30 12.16
C LYS A 271 -6.51 0.61 10.66
N ASN A 272 -6.55 1.88 10.28
CA ASN A 272 -6.76 2.32 8.90
C ASN A 272 -5.50 2.92 8.28
N GLY A 273 -4.55 3.41 9.08
CA GLY A 273 -3.33 4.05 8.61
C GLY A 273 -2.27 3.06 8.11
N HIS A 274 -1.15 3.60 7.67
CA HIS A 274 -0.06 2.86 7.02
C HIS A 274 0.82 2.03 7.96
N TRP A 275 0.65 2.15 9.27
CA TRP A 275 1.42 1.37 10.24
C TRP A 275 1.39 -0.12 9.90
N VAL A 276 2.52 -0.81 10.03
CA VAL A 276 2.62 -2.26 9.69
C VAL A 276 2.73 -3.15 10.92
N GLN A 277 3.23 -2.62 12.03
CA GLN A 277 3.43 -3.39 13.26
C GLN A 277 2.09 -3.93 13.78
N GLY A 278 2.05 -5.25 14.03
CA GLY A 278 0.86 -5.94 14.52
C GLY A 278 -0.13 -6.43 13.46
N LYS A 279 -0.02 -6.00 12.19
CA LYS A 279 -1.06 -6.25 11.16
C LYS A 279 -0.81 -7.44 10.25
N PHE A 280 0.41 -7.95 10.18
CA PHE A 280 0.76 -9.02 9.22
C PHE A 280 0.90 -10.40 9.85
N PHE A 281 0.53 -10.53 11.13
CA PHE A 281 0.56 -11.80 11.87
C PHE A 281 -0.70 -12.67 11.66
N HIS A 282 -1.57 -12.28 10.73
CA HIS A 282 -2.79 -13.01 10.42
C HIS A 282 -2.52 -14.05 9.34
N THR A 283 -3.06 -15.24 9.53
CA THR A 283 -3.13 -16.27 8.49
C THR A 283 -4.56 -16.29 7.96
N ASN A 284 -4.71 -16.39 6.64
CA ASN A 284 -6.05 -16.53 6.07
C ASN A 284 -6.61 -17.90 6.43
N LEU A 285 -7.87 -17.94 6.83
CA LEU A 285 -8.57 -19.15 7.17
C LEU A 285 -8.52 -20.19 6.05
N ASN A 286 -8.58 -19.77 4.78
CA ASN A 286 -8.47 -20.70 3.66
C ASN A 286 -7.13 -21.45 3.64
N CYS A 287 -6.02 -20.79 3.98
CA CYS A 287 -4.70 -21.41 4.07
C CYS A 287 -4.64 -22.40 5.22
N ILE A 288 -5.27 -22.09 6.36
CA ILE A 288 -5.36 -23.00 7.50
C ILE A 288 -6.14 -24.26 7.11
N LEU A 289 -7.31 -24.10 6.49
CA LEU A 289 -8.16 -25.21 6.05
C LEU A 289 -7.46 -26.08 4.99
N PHE A 290 -6.80 -25.43 4.03
CA PHE A 290 -6.01 -26.11 3.01
C PHE A 290 -4.84 -26.90 3.63
N ASP A 291 -4.09 -26.32 4.56
CA ASP A 291 -2.98 -26.99 5.24
C ASP A 291 -3.45 -28.20 6.06
N ILE A 292 -4.55 -28.07 6.81
CA ILE A 292 -5.16 -29.18 7.56
C ILE A 292 -5.45 -30.35 6.63
N CYS A 293 -6.12 -30.08 5.51
CA CYS A 293 -6.52 -31.15 4.61
C CYS A 293 -5.35 -31.72 3.80
N LYS A 294 -4.36 -30.90 3.44
CA LYS A 294 -3.10 -31.37 2.83
C LYS A 294 -2.35 -32.33 3.74
N ARG A 295 -2.34 -32.12 5.05
CA ARG A 295 -1.76 -33.07 6.02
C ARG A 295 -2.48 -34.42 6.05
N LEU A 296 -3.72 -34.48 5.59
CA LEU A 296 -4.50 -35.71 5.43
C LEU A 296 -4.35 -36.34 4.04
N ASN A 297 -3.54 -35.77 3.15
CA ASN A 297 -3.45 -36.12 1.72
C ASN A 297 -4.78 -35.99 0.97
N LEU A 298 -5.61 -35.02 1.36
CA LEU A 298 -6.76 -34.60 0.56
C LEU A 298 -6.30 -33.52 -0.42
N ASP A 299 -6.39 -33.81 -1.72
CA ASP A 299 -5.88 -32.92 -2.77
C ASP A 299 -6.99 -32.19 -3.54
N GLN A 300 -8.20 -32.76 -3.59
CA GLN A 300 -9.36 -32.19 -4.27
C GLN A 300 -10.14 -31.27 -3.33
N ILE A 301 -9.66 -30.05 -3.17
CA ILE A 301 -10.21 -29.08 -2.22
C ILE A 301 -10.33 -27.71 -2.86
N ASP A 302 -11.47 -27.07 -2.64
CA ASP A 302 -11.70 -25.67 -2.96
C ASP A 302 -12.03 -24.89 -1.68
N THR A 303 -11.06 -24.08 -1.24
CA THR A 303 -11.22 -23.10 -0.15
C THR A 303 -11.30 -21.65 -0.65
N SER A 304 -11.41 -21.44 -1.96
CA SER A 304 -11.28 -20.11 -2.60
C SER A 304 -12.33 -19.11 -2.16
N GLN A 305 -13.50 -19.59 -1.71
CA GLN A 305 -14.60 -18.73 -1.24
C GLN A 305 -14.48 -18.33 0.23
N ILE A 306 -13.55 -18.92 0.98
CA ILE A 306 -13.29 -18.56 2.37
C ILE A 306 -12.22 -17.47 2.41
N ASN A 307 -12.54 -16.34 3.04
CA ASN A 307 -11.61 -15.22 3.16
C ASN A 307 -11.80 -14.51 4.51
N HIS A 308 -11.21 -15.06 5.56
CA HIS A 308 -11.24 -14.50 6.90
C HIS A 308 -9.83 -14.47 7.50
N ASP A 309 -9.53 -13.41 8.26
CA ASP A 309 -8.29 -13.31 9.03
C ASP A 309 -8.40 -14.10 10.34
N VAL A 310 -7.38 -14.89 10.62
CA VAL A 310 -7.24 -15.64 11.88
C VAL A 310 -6.09 -15.07 12.69
N ILE A 311 -6.42 -14.46 13.83
CA ILE A 311 -5.47 -13.90 14.80
C ILE A 311 -5.11 -14.99 15.81
N GLY A 312 -4.25 -15.92 15.39
CA GLY A 312 -3.84 -17.04 16.22
C GLY A 312 -4.94 -18.10 16.37
N PHE A 313 -4.55 -19.35 16.19
CA PHE A 313 -5.40 -20.51 16.44
C PHE A 313 -4.49 -21.63 16.93
N CYS A 314 -4.80 -22.22 18.08
CA CYS A 314 -3.96 -23.25 18.67
C CYS A 314 -4.77 -24.52 18.89
N ILE A 315 -4.23 -25.63 18.38
CA ILE A 315 -4.77 -26.98 18.56
C ILE A 315 -4.03 -27.55 19.77
N HIS A 316 -4.68 -27.53 20.94
CA HIS A 316 -4.06 -27.89 22.21
C HIS A 316 -4.14 -29.38 22.54
N ASP A 317 -5.14 -30.09 22.01
CA ASP A 317 -5.44 -31.49 22.31
C ASP A 317 -5.26 -32.38 21.08
N ASN A 318 -5.36 -33.71 21.29
CA ASN A 318 -5.49 -34.67 20.19
C ASN A 318 -6.87 -34.54 19.53
N SER A 319 -7.05 -33.50 18.72
CA SER A 319 -8.26 -33.28 17.93
C SER A 319 -8.14 -33.93 16.56
N THR A 320 -9.24 -34.48 16.07
CA THR A 320 -9.37 -34.86 14.67
C THR A 320 -9.43 -33.60 13.80
N ALA A 321 -8.99 -33.72 12.54
CA ALA A 321 -9.11 -32.61 11.60
C ALA A 321 -10.55 -32.14 11.40
N LYS A 322 -11.53 -33.06 11.51
CA LYS A 322 -12.95 -32.73 11.42
C LYS A 322 -13.37 -31.81 12.57
N GLU A 323 -13.01 -32.13 13.82
CA GLU A 323 -13.32 -31.29 14.97
C GLU A 323 -12.71 -29.89 14.83
N VAL A 324 -11.45 -29.80 14.39
CA VAL A 324 -10.78 -28.53 14.12
C VAL A 324 -11.53 -27.71 13.05
N ILE A 325 -11.95 -28.35 11.96
CA ILE A 325 -12.71 -27.70 10.89
C ILE A 325 -14.11 -27.28 11.38
N ASP A 326 -14.77 -28.08 12.21
CA ASP A 326 -16.08 -27.78 12.79
C ASP A 326 -16.01 -26.57 13.75
N ASP A 327 -14.95 -26.47 14.55
CA ASP A 327 -14.69 -25.31 15.42
C ASP A 327 -14.49 -24.03 14.60
N LEU A 328 -13.64 -24.10 13.56
CA LEU A 328 -13.43 -22.99 12.64
C LEU A 328 -14.72 -22.63 11.88
N SER A 329 -15.52 -23.63 11.48
CA SER A 329 -16.81 -23.46 10.80
C SER A 329 -17.81 -22.73 11.68
N THR A 330 -17.83 -23.04 12.98
CA THR A 330 -18.67 -22.36 13.96
C THR A 330 -18.24 -20.92 14.17
N LEU A 331 -16.93 -20.67 14.30
CA LEU A 331 -16.39 -19.33 14.55
C LEU A 331 -16.53 -18.39 13.33
N TYR A 332 -16.27 -18.91 12.13
CA TYR A 332 -16.22 -18.14 10.89
C TYR A 332 -17.43 -18.34 9.97
N SER A 333 -18.43 -19.10 10.40
CA SER A 333 -19.71 -19.29 9.71
C SER A 333 -19.58 -19.76 8.25
N PHE A 334 -18.98 -20.93 8.05
CA PHE A 334 -18.96 -21.60 6.74
C PHE A 334 -19.57 -23.00 6.81
N LYS A 335 -19.59 -23.70 5.68
CA LYS A 335 -19.91 -25.14 5.62
C LYS A 335 -19.02 -25.83 4.60
N VAL A 336 -18.86 -27.14 4.78
CA VAL A 336 -18.12 -28.01 3.86
C VAL A 336 -19.13 -28.90 3.14
N GLN A 337 -19.02 -28.98 1.82
CA GLN A 337 -19.84 -29.87 1.00
C GLN A 337 -18.99 -30.56 -0.06
N GLU A 338 -19.42 -31.74 -0.49
CA GLU A 338 -18.83 -32.43 -1.62
C GLU A 338 -19.56 -32.00 -2.90
N LEU A 339 -18.80 -31.57 -3.90
CA LEU A 339 -19.29 -31.22 -5.23
C LEU A 339 -18.32 -31.81 -6.26
N GLU A 340 -18.80 -32.67 -7.15
CA GLU A 340 -17.99 -33.27 -8.24
C GLU A 340 -16.65 -33.85 -7.75
N ASP A 341 -16.69 -34.69 -6.71
CA ASP A 341 -15.52 -35.32 -6.08
C ASP A 341 -14.51 -34.33 -5.43
N GLN A 342 -14.93 -33.07 -5.21
CA GLN A 342 -14.15 -32.03 -4.55
C GLN A 342 -14.81 -31.59 -3.23
N LEU A 343 -14.01 -31.41 -2.17
CA LEU A 343 -14.47 -30.76 -0.95
C LEU A 343 -14.46 -29.23 -1.15
N VAL A 344 -15.65 -28.63 -1.20
CA VAL A 344 -15.84 -27.20 -1.39
C VAL A 344 -16.26 -26.54 -0.09
N TYR A 345 -15.50 -25.54 0.34
CA TYR A 345 -15.76 -24.74 1.53
C TYR A 345 -16.44 -23.44 1.12
N ILE A 346 -17.66 -23.21 1.61
CA ILE A 346 -18.46 -22.06 1.22
C ILE A 346 -18.96 -21.27 2.44
N PRO A 347 -18.89 -19.92 2.43
CA PRO A 347 -19.48 -19.10 3.48
C PRO A 347 -20.98 -19.36 3.60
N ASN A 348 -21.51 -19.28 4.82
CA ASN A 348 -22.95 -19.26 5.03
C ASN A 348 -23.50 -17.90 4.57
N LYS A 349 -23.86 -17.79 3.29
CA LYS A 349 -24.60 -16.63 2.78
C LYS A 349 -26.01 -16.62 3.37
N ASN A 350 -26.57 -15.43 3.57
CA ASN A 350 -28.01 -15.28 3.77
C ASN A 350 -28.73 -15.99 2.63
N ARG A 351 -29.56 -16.97 2.97
CA ARG A 351 -30.15 -17.92 2.02
C ARG A 351 -30.93 -17.17 0.94
N GLU A 352 -30.63 -17.44 -0.33
CA GLU A 352 -31.62 -17.26 -1.39
C GLU A 352 -32.80 -18.15 -1.07
N VAL A 353 -33.99 -17.55 -0.97
CA VAL A 353 -35.23 -18.29 -0.73
C VAL A 353 -35.59 -18.95 -2.06
N ASN A 354 -35.30 -20.24 -2.17
CA ASN A 354 -35.79 -21.04 -3.29
C ASN A 354 -37.26 -21.39 -3.05
N TYR A 355 -38.11 -20.99 -3.99
CA TYR A 355 -39.51 -21.40 -4.02
C TYR A 355 -39.60 -22.77 -4.71
N ILE A 356 -40.04 -23.77 -3.97
CA ILE A 356 -40.37 -25.09 -4.49
C ILE A 356 -41.89 -25.20 -4.45
N ASP A 357 -42.54 -25.42 -5.60
CA ASP A 357 -43.98 -25.65 -5.62
C ASP A 357 -44.30 -27.00 -4.96
N SER A 358 -45.44 -27.07 -4.27
CA SER A 358 -45.90 -28.32 -3.66
C SER A 358 -46.06 -29.47 -4.67
N GLY A 359 -46.34 -29.19 -5.94
CA GLY A 359 -46.43 -30.16 -7.02
C GLY A 359 -45.08 -30.74 -7.47
N ASP A 360 -43.97 -30.08 -7.12
CA ASP A 360 -42.61 -30.53 -7.46
C ASP A 360 -41.99 -31.43 -6.36
N ILE A 361 -42.70 -31.63 -5.24
CA ILE A 361 -42.25 -32.49 -4.14
C ILE A 361 -42.64 -33.95 -4.44
N VAL A 362 -41.65 -34.79 -4.70
CA VAL A 362 -41.86 -36.22 -4.98
C VAL A 362 -42.00 -37.03 -3.68
N ILE A 363 -42.90 -38.01 -3.68
CA ILE A 363 -43.12 -38.92 -2.54
C ILE A 363 -41.95 -39.89 -2.40
N ASN A 364 -41.39 -39.98 -1.20
CA ASN A 364 -40.42 -41.00 -0.84
C ASN A 364 -41.15 -42.36 -0.69
N LEU A 365 -41.00 -43.24 -1.68
CA LEU A 365 -41.71 -44.53 -1.74
C LEU A 365 -41.30 -45.51 -0.63
N ASP A 366 -40.17 -45.28 0.05
CA ASP A 366 -39.65 -46.14 1.11
C ASP A 366 -40.12 -45.74 2.52
N LYS A 367 -40.78 -44.58 2.66
CA LYS A 367 -41.37 -44.10 3.91
C LYS A 367 -42.81 -43.64 3.66
N LEU A 368 -43.78 -44.49 4.02
CA LEU A 368 -45.23 -44.28 3.83
C LEU A 368 -45.84 -43.08 4.61
N GLU A 369 -45.03 -42.25 5.27
CA GLU A 369 -45.49 -41.13 6.08
C GLU A 369 -44.88 -39.81 5.60
N SER A 370 -45.67 -39.04 4.85
CA SER A 370 -45.45 -37.66 4.37
C SER A 370 -44.23 -37.41 3.47
N SER A 371 -44.44 -36.71 2.35
CA SER A 371 -43.37 -36.25 1.44
C SER A 371 -42.60 -35.04 1.99
N LEU A 372 -43.12 -34.38 3.04
CA LEU A 372 -42.47 -33.27 3.75
C LEU A 372 -42.79 -33.36 5.24
N SER A 373 -41.77 -33.31 6.09
CA SER A 373 -41.92 -33.18 7.54
C SER A 373 -41.28 -31.89 8.02
N ILE A 374 -42.01 -31.12 8.83
CA ILE A 374 -41.51 -29.89 9.46
C ILE A 374 -41.36 -30.19 10.94
N ILE A 375 -40.12 -30.25 11.41
CA ILE A 375 -39.81 -30.48 12.83
C ILE A 375 -39.48 -29.13 13.45
N LYS A 376 -40.35 -28.66 14.34
CA LYS A 376 -40.06 -27.50 15.18
C LYS A 376 -39.32 -27.99 16.43
N LEU A 377 -38.10 -27.51 16.64
CA LEU A 377 -37.36 -27.78 17.88
C LEU A 377 -38.09 -27.11 19.05
N GLY A 378 -38.20 -27.81 20.19
CA GLY A 378 -38.84 -27.28 21.40
C GLY A 378 -38.09 -26.07 21.96
N ASP A 379 -38.83 -25.10 22.50
CA ASP A 379 -38.28 -23.83 22.98
C ASP A 379 -37.22 -24.03 24.09
N GLU A 380 -37.29 -25.14 24.84
CA GLU A 380 -36.27 -25.50 25.85
C GLU A 380 -34.87 -25.78 25.29
N ASN A 381 -34.72 -25.98 23.98
CA ASN A 381 -33.43 -26.27 23.33
C ASN A 381 -32.82 -25.05 22.61
N ILE A 382 -33.44 -23.87 22.76
CA ILE A 382 -32.92 -22.62 22.21
C ILE A 382 -32.12 -21.93 23.32
N ILE A 383 -30.79 -21.91 23.20
CA ILE A 383 -29.94 -21.09 24.07
C ILE A 383 -30.12 -19.63 23.60
N SER A 384 -30.69 -18.79 24.47
CA SER A 384 -30.86 -17.35 24.26
C SER A 384 -29.56 -16.58 24.33
#